data_AF-A0A846PN42-F1
#
_entry.id   AF-A0A846PN42-F1
#
_cell.length_a   1.000
_cell.length_b   1.000
_cell.length_c   1.000
_cell.angle_alpha   90.00
_cell.angle_beta   90.00
_cell.angle_gamma   90.00
#
_symmetry.space_group_name_H-M   'P 1'
#
loop_
_entity.id
_entity.type
_entity.pdbx_description
1 polymer ?
#
loop_
_entity_poly.entity_id
_entity_poly.type
_entity_poly.pdbx_seq_one_letter_code
_entity_poly.pdbx_strand_id
1 'polypeptide(L)'
;MDYVFIEPLSMVSLFVLFIAFLVLFVYLTYLFIKRIRISKLKKTPTALVVGFPNSGKTFILKELSKKEKGVFDKILNISHADIIHGGIVKLKIIDHQGIFSLDGKVDRETVKSLKNINPNYIINVVDVSSFSEPIEEQIDVMEKINKIFKGSRTFFVASKIDKSSRKKLKKIEELFGKNFYKVRISKPNDVRKLREDLMNFLKTS
;
A
#
# COMPACT_ATOMS: atom_id res chain seq x y z
N MET A 1 62.81 2.14 -23.56
CA MET A 1 61.61 2.47 -22.75
C MET A 1 60.55 2.88 -23.74
N ASP A 2 59.60 2.00 -24.01
CA ASP A 2 58.54 2.28 -24.98
C ASP A 2 57.55 3.26 -24.34
N TYR A 3 57.49 4.47 -24.88
CA TYR A 3 56.50 5.46 -24.51
C TYR A 3 55.15 5.03 -25.08
N VAL A 4 54.28 4.50 -24.21
CA VAL A 4 52.87 4.29 -24.55
C VAL A 4 52.21 5.67 -24.56
N PHE A 5 51.99 6.22 -25.76
CA PHE A 5 51.27 7.47 -25.94
C PHE A 5 49.78 7.22 -25.65
N ILE A 6 49.30 7.70 -24.51
CA ILE A 6 47.87 7.66 -24.18
C ILE A 6 47.24 8.88 -24.86
N GLU A 7 46.43 8.64 -25.90
CA GLU A 7 45.70 9.73 -26.55
C GLU A 7 44.80 10.45 -25.53
N PRO A 8 44.82 11.79 -25.49
CA PRO A 8 43.93 12.55 -24.61
C PRO A 8 42.47 12.28 -25.00
N LEU A 9 41.62 12.08 -24.00
CA LEU A 9 40.18 11.92 -24.20
C LEU A 9 39.65 13.07 -25.06
N SER A 10 38.97 12.71 -26.16
CA SER A 10 38.31 13.70 -27.00
C SER A 10 37.31 14.54 -26.21
N MET A 11 37.08 15.79 -26.62
CA MET A 11 36.05 16.65 -26.02
C MET A 11 34.66 15.98 -26.01
N VAL A 12 34.36 15.14 -26.99
CA VAL A 12 33.13 14.35 -27.06
C VAL A 12 33.08 13.32 -25.95
N SER A 13 34.19 12.61 -25.69
CA SER A 13 34.28 11.61 -24.61
C SER A 13 34.12 12.25 -23.23
N LEU A 14 34.71 13.43 -23.01
CA LEU A 14 34.54 14.22 -21.79
C LEU A 14 33.07 14.63 -21.58
N PHE A 15 32.39 15.07 -22.64
CA PHE A 15 30.98 15.45 -22.59
C PHE A 15 30.06 14.25 -22.29
N VAL A 16 30.30 13.10 -22.91
CA VAL A 16 29.55 11.86 -22.63
C VAL A 16 29.74 11.44 -21.17
N LEU A 17 30.98 11.49 -20.66
CA LEU A 17 31.28 11.13 -19.28
C LEU A 17 30.61 12.09 -18.28
N PHE A 18 30.56 13.38 -18.59
CA PHE A 18 29.84 14.37 -17.80
C PHE A 18 28.33 14.10 -17.76
N ILE A 19 27.70 13.79 -18.90
CA ILE A 19 26.27 13.42 -18.95
C ILE A 19 26.04 12.14 -18.13
N ALA A 20 26.88 11.12 -18.30
CA ALA A 20 26.76 9.87 -17.55
C ALA A 20 26.87 10.12 -16.03
N PHE A 21 27.81 10.97 -15.61
CA PHE A 21 27.96 11.38 -14.21
C PHE A 21 26.72 12.12 -13.71
N LEU A 22 26.15 13.04 -14.49
CA LEU A 22 24.95 13.79 -14.13
C LEU A 22 23.74 12.87 -13.96
N VAL A 23 23.53 11.93 -14.89
CA VAL A 23 22.46 10.92 -14.79
C VAL A 23 22.65 10.04 -13.55
N LEU A 24 23.88 9.58 -13.29
CA LEU A 24 24.21 8.79 -12.11
C LEU A 24 23.94 9.57 -10.82
N PHE A 25 24.35 10.85 -10.76
CA PHE A 25 24.13 11.71 -9.60
C PHE A 25 22.65 11.91 -9.31
N VAL A 26 21.83 12.17 -10.34
CA VAL A 26 20.38 12.29 -10.22
C VAL A 26 19.77 10.98 -9.70
N TYR A 27 20.19 9.84 -10.26
CA TYR A 27 19.71 8.52 -9.84
C TYR A 27 20.05 8.20 -8.38
N LEU A 28 21.30 8.45 -7.97
CA LEU A 28 21.75 8.24 -6.58
C LEU A 28 20.99 9.17 -5.61
N THR A 29 20.78 10.43 -5.98
CA THR A 29 20.00 11.39 -5.19
C THR A 29 18.55 10.92 -5.02
N TYR A 30 17.93 10.43 -6.10
CA TYR A 30 16.59 9.84 -6.04
C TYR A 30 16.53 8.65 -5.08
N LEU A 31 17.50 7.71 -5.15
CA LEU A 31 17.57 6.57 -4.25
C LEU A 31 17.76 6.99 -2.78
N PHE A 32 18.59 8.00 -2.53
CA PHE A 32 18.85 8.51 -1.19
C PHE A 32 17.58 9.13 -0.58
N ILE A 33 16.89 10.01 -1.32
CA ILE A 33 15.62 10.61 -0.89
C ILE A 33 14.57 9.52 -0.63
N LYS A 34 14.47 8.53 -1.52
CA LYS A 34 13.56 7.38 -1.36
C LYS A 34 13.80 6.64 -0.06
N ARG A 35 15.07 6.34 0.28
CA ARG A 35 15.45 5.67 1.54
C ARG A 35 15.07 6.49 2.77
N ILE A 36 15.32 7.81 2.76
CA ILE A 36 14.94 8.70 3.86
C ILE A 36 13.43 8.69 4.09
N ARG A 37 12.63 8.77 3.02
CA ARG A 37 11.16 8.76 3.12
C ARG A 37 10.64 7.45 3.68
N ILE A 38 11.17 6.30 3.23
CA ILE A 38 10.82 4.99 3.78
C ILE A 38 11.19 4.91 5.26
N SER A 39 12.39 5.36 5.64
CA SER A 39 12.81 5.41 7.05
C SER A 39 11.86 6.25 7.90
N LYS A 40 11.41 7.41 7.40
CA LYS A 40 10.44 8.26 8.08
C LYS A 40 9.09 7.57 8.27
N LEU A 41 8.61 6.81 7.28
CA LEU A 41 7.36 6.03 7.41
C LEU A 41 7.47 4.95 8.48
N LYS A 42 8.61 4.26 8.54
CA LYS A 42 8.88 3.20 9.53
C LYS A 42 8.94 3.66 10.99
N LYS A 43 9.13 4.97 11.24
CA LYS A 43 9.12 5.53 12.61
C LYS A 43 7.75 5.46 13.27
N THR A 44 6.68 5.23 12.51
CA THR A 44 5.32 5.11 13.00
C THR A 44 4.76 3.77 12.54
N PRO A 45 3.92 3.09 13.35
CA PRO A 45 3.20 1.92 12.87
C PRO A 45 2.48 2.20 11.55
N THR A 46 2.57 1.26 10.62
CA THR A 46 1.98 1.41 9.27
C THR A 46 0.97 0.31 8.99
N ALA A 47 -0.15 0.69 8.36
CA ALA A 47 -1.16 -0.24 7.87
C ALA A 47 -1.29 -0.09 6.35
N LEU A 48 -1.10 -1.16 5.60
CA LEU A 48 -1.29 -1.17 4.16
C LEU A 48 -2.73 -1.58 3.82
N VAL A 49 -3.45 -0.75 3.07
CA VAL A 49 -4.78 -1.08 2.54
C VAL A 49 -4.60 -1.73 1.18
N VAL A 50 -5.13 -2.94 1.02
CA VAL A 50 -5.04 -3.73 -0.21
C VAL A 50 -6.42 -4.21 -0.63
N GLY A 51 -6.57 -4.55 -1.91
CA GLY A 51 -7.85 -4.96 -2.49
C GLY A 51 -7.97 -4.50 -3.94
N PHE A 52 -8.89 -5.10 -4.67
CA PHE A 52 -9.07 -4.85 -6.10
C PHE A 52 -9.37 -3.38 -6.43
N PRO A 53 -9.13 -2.93 -7.67
CA PRO A 53 -9.61 -1.63 -8.14
C PRO A 53 -11.09 -1.42 -7.78
N ASN A 54 -11.46 -0.20 -7.40
CA ASN A 54 -12.82 0.18 -7.01
C ASN A 54 -13.44 -0.58 -5.81
N SER A 55 -12.70 -1.40 -5.06
CA SER A 55 -13.25 -2.16 -3.92
C SER A 55 -13.69 -1.33 -2.71
N GLY A 56 -13.40 -0.02 -2.70
CA GLY A 56 -13.72 0.88 -1.58
C GLY A 56 -12.53 1.23 -0.68
N LYS A 57 -11.29 0.84 -1.06
CA LYS A 57 -10.06 1.18 -0.32
C LYS A 57 -9.95 2.66 0.04
N THR A 58 -10.14 3.54 -0.93
CA THR A 58 -10.02 5.00 -0.74
C THR A 58 -11.09 5.54 0.20
N PHE A 59 -12.31 5.00 0.17
CA PHE A 59 -13.36 5.34 1.14
C PHE A 59 -12.94 4.94 2.55
N ILE A 60 -12.51 3.68 2.74
CA ILE A 60 -12.03 3.18 4.03
C ILE A 60 -10.86 4.02 4.56
N LEU A 61 -9.90 4.37 3.70
CA LEU A 61 -8.76 5.21 4.06
C LEU A 61 -9.18 6.61 4.55
N LYS A 62 -10.13 7.25 3.87
CA LYS A 62 -10.69 8.54 4.27
C LYS A 62 -11.40 8.46 5.63
N GLU A 63 -12.26 7.47 5.79
CA GLU A 63 -13.03 7.29 7.03
C GLU A 63 -12.13 6.92 8.22
N LEU A 64 -11.14 6.05 8.01
CA LEU A 64 -10.18 5.70 9.04
C LEU A 64 -9.34 6.90 9.49
N SER A 65 -8.98 7.80 8.58
CA SER A 65 -8.18 8.99 8.90
C SER A 65 -9.01 10.19 9.38
N LYS A 66 -10.33 10.17 9.19
CA LYS A 66 -11.24 11.32 9.39
C LYS A 66 -10.77 12.58 8.64
N LYS A 67 -10.05 12.41 7.53
CA LYS A 67 -9.56 13.50 6.68
C LYS A 67 -10.09 13.33 5.26
N GLU A 68 -10.45 14.45 4.63
CA GLU A 68 -11.00 14.45 3.27
C GLU A 68 -9.99 14.02 2.20
N LYS A 69 -8.69 14.28 2.40
CA LYS A 69 -7.62 13.97 1.44
C LYS A 69 -6.40 13.34 2.11
N GLY A 70 -6.00 12.16 1.63
CA GLY A 70 -4.70 11.58 1.92
C GLY A 70 -3.58 12.39 1.25
N VAL A 71 -2.36 12.28 1.77
CA VAL A 71 -1.17 12.91 1.21
C VAL A 71 -0.55 11.95 0.20
N PHE A 72 -0.38 12.40 -1.04
CA PHE A 72 0.28 11.62 -2.08
C PHE A 72 1.80 11.86 -2.07
N ASP A 73 2.57 10.81 -1.87
CA ASP A 73 4.02 10.81 -2.01
C ASP A 73 4.41 10.33 -3.41
N LYS A 74 4.76 11.29 -4.28
CA LYS A 74 5.18 11.02 -5.67
C LYS A 74 6.42 10.14 -5.79
N ILE A 75 7.36 10.21 -4.83
CA ILE A 75 8.63 9.45 -4.92
C ILE A 75 8.39 7.98 -4.58
N LEU A 76 7.49 7.71 -3.63
CA LEU A 76 7.12 6.37 -3.21
C LEU A 76 5.94 5.80 -3.98
N ASN A 77 5.23 6.62 -4.75
CA ASN A 77 3.97 6.30 -5.43
C ASN A 77 2.89 5.76 -4.48
N ILE A 78 2.80 6.35 -3.28
CA ILE A 78 1.81 5.96 -2.26
C ILE A 78 0.97 7.14 -1.84
N SER A 79 -0.31 6.89 -1.60
CA SER A 79 -1.14 7.78 -0.79
C SER A 79 -1.05 7.33 0.65
N HIS A 80 -0.96 8.26 1.60
CA HIS A 80 -1.01 7.92 3.01
C HIS A 80 -1.91 8.88 3.79
N ALA A 81 -2.48 8.37 4.88
CA ALA A 81 -3.30 9.14 5.79
C ALA A 81 -3.00 8.75 7.24
N ASP A 82 -3.14 9.71 8.14
CA ASP A 82 -2.73 9.54 9.53
C ASP A 82 -3.96 9.30 10.42
N ILE A 83 -3.92 8.26 11.24
CA ILE A 83 -4.81 8.14 12.39
C ILE A 83 -4.18 8.89 13.56
N ILE A 84 -4.82 10.00 13.92
CA ILE A 84 -4.40 10.86 15.04
C ILE A 84 -5.28 10.56 16.25
N HIS A 85 -4.64 10.43 17.42
CA HIS A 85 -5.31 10.30 18.71
C HIS A 85 -4.53 11.08 19.77
N GLY A 86 -5.20 12.02 20.46
CA GLY A 86 -4.56 12.91 21.43
C GLY A 86 -3.47 13.80 20.84
N GLY A 87 -3.65 14.28 19.59
CA GLY A 87 -2.67 15.11 18.89
C GLY A 87 -1.45 14.36 18.32
N ILE A 88 -1.30 13.06 18.61
CA ILE A 88 -0.17 12.24 18.17
C ILE A 88 -0.60 11.33 17.02
N VAL A 89 0.24 11.21 16.00
CA VAL A 89 0.06 10.22 14.92
C VAL A 89 0.33 8.83 15.49
N LYS A 90 -0.68 7.97 15.53
CA LYS A 90 -0.59 6.61 16.08
C LYS A 90 -0.42 5.55 15.00
N LEU A 91 -0.98 5.78 13.82
CA LEU A 91 -0.90 4.86 12.68
C LEU A 91 -0.86 5.65 11.38
N LYS A 92 0.01 5.24 10.46
CA LYS A 92 -0.01 5.69 9.06
C LYS A 92 -0.65 4.62 8.19
N ILE A 93 -1.78 4.96 7.58
CA ILE A 93 -2.46 4.11 6.61
C ILE A 93 -1.88 4.43 5.25
N ILE A 94 -1.46 3.41 4.52
CA ILE A 94 -0.82 3.49 3.22
C ILE A 94 -1.75 2.82 2.20
N ASP A 95 -1.97 3.48 1.07
CA ASP A 95 -2.63 2.95 -0.11
C ASP A 95 -1.67 3.12 -1.29
N HIS A 96 -1.38 2.02 -1.99
CA HIS A 96 -0.48 2.04 -3.13
C HIS A 96 -1.28 1.86 -4.41
N GLN A 97 -1.13 2.80 -5.34
CA GLN A 97 -1.76 2.70 -6.65
C GLN A 97 -1.04 1.61 -7.45
N GLY A 98 -1.77 0.65 -8.02
CA GLY A 98 -1.16 -0.34 -8.91
C GLY A 98 -0.49 -1.53 -8.23
N ILE A 99 -0.89 -1.93 -7.01
CA ILE A 99 -0.58 -3.29 -6.51
C ILE A 99 -1.04 -4.36 -7.51
N PHE A 100 -2.10 -4.05 -8.24
CA PHE A 100 -2.68 -4.87 -9.29
C PHE A 100 -2.33 -4.26 -10.64
N SER A 101 -1.84 -5.08 -11.56
CA SER A 101 -1.79 -4.78 -12.98
C SER A 101 -3.18 -4.86 -13.60
N LEU A 102 -3.33 -4.35 -14.84
CA LEU A 102 -4.61 -4.33 -15.55
C LEU A 102 -5.20 -5.73 -15.79
N ASP A 103 -4.34 -6.76 -15.84
CA ASP A 103 -4.71 -8.18 -15.96
C ASP A 103 -4.92 -8.87 -14.59
N GLY A 104 -5.03 -8.10 -13.50
CA GLY A 104 -5.32 -8.62 -12.16
C GLY A 104 -4.13 -9.31 -11.47
N LYS A 105 -2.96 -9.34 -12.09
CA LYS A 105 -1.75 -9.88 -11.46
C LYS A 105 -1.17 -8.89 -10.44
N VAL A 106 -0.46 -9.42 -9.47
CA VAL A 106 0.24 -8.60 -8.49
C VAL A 106 1.53 -8.07 -9.12
N ASP A 107 1.70 -6.75 -9.16
CA ASP A 107 2.92 -6.13 -9.65
C ASP A 107 4.08 -6.37 -8.68
N ARG A 108 5.09 -7.10 -9.17
CA ARG A 108 6.27 -7.50 -8.38
C ARG A 108 7.11 -6.30 -7.95
N GLU A 109 7.21 -5.25 -8.75
CA GLU A 109 8.00 -4.07 -8.40
C GLU A 109 7.33 -3.27 -7.29
N THR A 110 6.02 -3.04 -7.42
CA THR A 110 5.19 -2.46 -6.38
C THR A 110 5.29 -3.23 -5.07
N VAL A 111 5.14 -4.56 -5.12
CA VAL A 111 5.30 -5.41 -3.94
C VAL A 111 6.69 -5.26 -3.30
N LYS A 112 7.75 -5.26 -4.10
CA LYS A 112 9.12 -5.10 -3.59
C LYS A 112 9.31 -3.75 -2.91
N SER A 113 8.72 -2.68 -3.47
CA SER A 113 8.70 -1.34 -2.87
C SER A 113 7.99 -1.36 -1.51
N LEU A 114 6.83 -2.01 -1.42
CA LEU A 114 6.05 -2.14 -0.19
C LEU A 114 6.72 -3.02 0.87
N LYS A 115 7.43 -4.08 0.47
CA LYS A 115 8.26 -4.89 1.39
C LYS A 115 9.32 -4.04 2.09
N ASN A 116 9.88 -3.05 1.40
CA ASN A 116 10.84 -2.15 2.02
C ASN A 116 10.21 -1.27 3.08
N ILE A 117 8.89 -1.01 3.04
CA ILE A 117 8.16 -0.30 4.10
C ILE A 117 7.91 -1.23 5.29
N ASN A 118 7.66 -2.52 5.02
CA ASN A 118 7.36 -3.56 6.02
C ASN A 118 6.17 -3.19 6.92
N PRO A 119 4.95 -3.13 6.37
CA PRO A 119 3.77 -2.70 7.11
C PRO A 119 3.49 -3.60 8.31
N ASN A 120 3.12 -3.01 9.45
CA ASN A 120 2.74 -3.77 10.65
C ASN A 120 1.39 -4.46 10.48
N TYR A 121 0.50 -3.83 9.70
CA TYR A 121 -0.87 -4.30 9.49
C TYR A 121 -1.23 -4.33 8.00
N ILE A 122 -2.04 -5.30 7.61
CA ILE A 122 -2.66 -5.37 6.27
C ILE A 122 -4.17 -5.28 6.44
N ILE A 123 -4.80 -4.31 5.79
CA ILE A 123 -6.26 -4.16 5.72
C ILE A 123 -6.69 -4.65 4.34
N ASN A 124 -7.18 -5.89 4.27
CA ASN A 124 -7.69 -6.49 3.04
C ASN A 124 -9.15 -6.06 2.81
N VAL A 125 -9.40 -5.38 1.70
CA VAL A 125 -10.72 -4.88 1.32
C VAL A 125 -11.27 -5.73 0.19
N VAL A 126 -12.30 -6.50 0.50
CA VAL A 126 -13.06 -7.34 -0.40
C VAL A 126 -14.33 -6.61 -0.83
N ASP A 127 -14.56 -6.50 -2.13
CA ASP A 127 -15.82 -5.99 -2.64
C ASP A 127 -16.84 -7.12 -2.77
N VAL A 128 -17.86 -7.12 -1.91
CA VAL A 128 -18.93 -8.14 -1.94
C VAL A 128 -20.13 -7.73 -2.79
N SER A 129 -20.06 -6.62 -3.53
CA SER A 129 -21.14 -6.19 -4.41
C SER A 129 -21.36 -7.14 -5.59
N SER A 130 -22.59 -7.12 -6.13
CA SER A 130 -22.96 -8.04 -7.22
C SER A 130 -22.11 -7.88 -8.49
N PHE A 131 -21.62 -6.66 -8.77
CA PHE A 131 -20.87 -6.33 -9.99
C PHE A 131 -19.35 -6.36 -9.82
N SER A 132 -18.84 -6.69 -8.64
CA SER A 132 -17.40 -6.84 -8.44
C SER A 132 -16.87 -8.15 -9.03
N GLU A 133 -15.55 -8.25 -9.12
CA GLU A 133 -14.86 -9.49 -9.49
C GLU A 133 -15.31 -10.70 -8.66
N PRO A 134 -15.14 -11.93 -9.18
CA PRO A 134 -15.42 -13.16 -8.43
C PRO A 134 -14.76 -13.15 -7.06
N ILE A 135 -15.48 -13.68 -6.06
CA ILE A 135 -14.99 -13.62 -4.69
C ILE A 135 -13.73 -14.48 -4.53
N GLU A 136 -13.65 -15.59 -5.25
CA GLU A 136 -12.54 -16.51 -5.27
C GLU A 136 -11.24 -15.85 -5.74
N GLU A 137 -11.32 -15.04 -6.80
CA GLU A 137 -10.16 -14.29 -7.33
C GLU A 137 -9.68 -13.22 -6.34
N GLN A 138 -10.62 -12.51 -5.71
CA GLN A 138 -10.29 -11.53 -4.68
C GLN A 138 -9.53 -12.17 -3.51
N ILE A 139 -9.96 -13.37 -3.10
CA ILE A 139 -9.35 -14.13 -2.00
C ILE A 139 -7.97 -14.65 -2.38
N ASP A 140 -7.80 -15.25 -3.56
CA ASP A 140 -6.50 -15.75 -4.02
C ASP A 140 -5.44 -14.64 -4.04
N VAL A 141 -5.79 -13.44 -4.53
CA VAL A 141 -4.84 -12.33 -4.51
C VAL A 141 -4.54 -11.86 -3.09
N MET A 142 -5.53 -11.78 -2.22
CA MET A 142 -5.31 -11.43 -0.82
C MET A 142 -4.40 -12.44 -0.10
N GLU A 143 -4.57 -13.74 -0.37
CA GLU A 143 -3.68 -14.76 0.15
C GLU A 143 -2.24 -14.59 -0.35
N LYS A 144 -2.05 -14.28 -1.64
CA LYS A 144 -0.73 -13.96 -2.20
C LYS A 144 -0.10 -12.78 -1.48
N ILE A 145 -0.85 -11.71 -1.24
CA ILE A 145 -0.38 -10.52 -0.51
C ILE A 145 -0.05 -10.88 0.95
N ASN A 146 -0.90 -11.62 1.64
CA ASN A 146 -0.65 -12.03 3.03
C ASN A 146 0.58 -12.96 3.13
N LYS A 147 0.82 -13.83 2.13
CA LYS A 147 2.03 -14.66 2.04
C LYS A 147 3.30 -13.82 1.79
N ILE A 148 3.18 -12.70 1.09
CA ILE A 148 4.27 -11.76 0.83
C ILE A 148 4.65 -10.99 2.10
N PHE A 149 3.65 -10.57 2.88
CA PHE A 149 3.78 -9.81 4.12
C PHE A 149 3.60 -10.71 5.36
N LYS A 150 4.24 -11.88 5.35
CA LYS A 150 4.25 -12.79 6.51
C LYS A 150 4.82 -12.06 7.73
N GLY A 151 4.05 -12.01 8.81
CA GLY A 151 4.40 -11.30 10.04
C GLY A 151 3.60 -10.01 10.25
N SER A 152 2.98 -9.47 9.21
CA SER A 152 1.99 -8.40 9.35
C SER A 152 0.67 -8.96 9.86
N ARG A 153 0.01 -8.24 10.75
CA ARG A 153 -1.31 -8.63 11.26
C ARG A 153 -2.40 -8.21 10.27
N THR A 154 -3.32 -9.12 9.99
CA THR A 154 -4.29 -8.96 8.91
C THR A 154 -5.69 -8.65 9.43
N PHE A 155 -6.36 -7.69 8.78
CA PHE A 155 -7.76 -7.35 8.99
C PHE A 155 -8.52 -7.54 7.68
N PHE A 156 -9.69 -8.15 7.73
CA PHE A 156 -10.54 -8.40 6.57
C PHE A 156 -11.77 -7.49 6.60
N VAL A 157 -12.02 -6.78 5.51
CA VAL A 157 -13.13 -5.85 5.36
C VAL A 157 -13.97 -6.25 4.17
N ALA A 158 -15.22 -6.65 4.41
CA ALA A 158 -16.23 -6.80 3.38
C ALA A 158 -16.88 -5.43 3.12
N SER A 159 -16.59 -4.87 1.94
CA SER A 159 -17.01 -3.56 1.48
C SER A 159 -18.23 -3.64 0.57
N LYS A 160 -19.00 -2.54 0.50
CA LYS A 160 -20.23 -2.38 -0.29
C LYS A 160 -21.30 -3.42 0.06
N ILE A 161 -21.43 -3.76 1.35
CA ILE A 161 -22.42 -4.76 1.80
C ILE A 161 -23.88 -4.36 1.47
N ASP A 162 -24.13 -3.05 1.28
CA ASP A 162 -25.43 -2.50 0.87
C ASP A 162 -25.82 -2.89 -0.56
N LYS A 163 -24.86 -3.23 -1.42
CA LYS A 163 -25.07 -3.69 -2.80
C LYS A 163 -24.66 -5.14 -2.99
N SER A 164 -24.63 -5.90 -1.90
CA SER A 164 -24.02 -7.22 -1.87
C SER A 164 -24.84 -8.31 -2.57
N SER A 165 -24.13 -9.30 -3.09
CA SER A 165 -24.72 -10.59 -3.42
C SER A 165 -24.74 -11.47 -2.17
N ARG A 166 -25.90 -12.09 -1.88
CA ARG A 166 -26.03 -13.09 -0.79
C ARG A 166 -25.00 -14.22 -0.92
N LYS A 167 -24.67 -14.62 -2.16
CA LYS A 167 -23.67 -15.67 -2.45
C LYS A 167 -22.27 -15.25 -2.00
N LYS A 168 -21.83 -14.03 -2.36
CA LYS A 168 -20.51 -13.51 -1.98
C LYS A 168 -20.37 -13.31 -0.48
N LEU A 169 -21.40 -12.76 0.17
CA LEU A 169 -21.41 -12.63 1.63
C LEU A 169 -21.33 -13.97 2.34
N LYS A 170 -22.15 -14.96 1.93
CA LYS A 170 -22.10 -16.30 2.50
C LYS A 170 -20.71 -16.92 2.35
N LYS A 171 -20.06 -16.74 1.19
CA LYS A 171 -18.70 -17.25 0.97
C LYS A 171 -17.66 -16.61 1.89
N ILE A 172 -17.76 -15.30 2.13
CA ILE A 172 -16.89 -14.59 3.08
C ILE A 172 -17.15 -15.05 4.51
N GLU A 173 -18.40 -15.29 4.89
CA GLU A 173 -18.76 -15.85 6.19
C GLU A 173 -18.25 -17.29 6.37
N GLU A 174 -18.25 -18.10 5.31
CA GLU A 174 -17.67 -19.45 5.32
C GLU A 174 -16.14 -19.42 5.50
N LEU A 175 -15.45 -18.50 4.82
CA LEU A 175 -13.98 -18.42 4.84
C LEU A 175 -13.43 -17.78 6.12
N PHE A 176 -14.08 -16.72 6.61
CA PHE A 176 -13.57 -15.92 7.73
C PHE A 176 -14.44 -16.00 8.99
N GLY A 177 -15.51 -16.80 8.99
CA GLY A 177 -16.45 -16.87 10.10
C GLY A 177 -17.06 -15.51 10.39
N LYS A 178 -16.99 -15.07 11.65
CA LYS A 178 -17.41 -13.72 12.07
C LYS A 178 -16.24 -12.73 12.15
N ASN A 179 -15.04 -13.13 11.75
CA ASN A 179 -13.79 -12.36 11.92
C ASN A 179 -13.52 -11.43 10.74
N PHE A 180 -14.49 -10.60 10.39
CA PHE A 180 -14.34 -9.55 9.38
C PHE A 180 -15.24 -8.35 9.68
N TYR A 181 -14.87 -7.21 9.12
CA TYR A 181 -15.63 -5.96 9.24
C TYR A 181 -16.59 -5.82 8.06
N LYS A 182 -17.85 -5.49 8.36
CA LYS A 182 -18.89 -5.22 7.37
C LYS A 182 -18.98 -3.70 7.19
N VAL A 183 -18.71 -3.20 5.98
CA VAL A 183 -18.70 -1.77 5.67
C VAL A 183 -19.65 -1.45 4.51
N ARG A 184 -20.59 -0.53 4.76
CA ARG A 184 -21.37 0.15 3.71
C ARG A 184 -20.69 1.45 3.34
N ILE A 185 -20.53 1.69 2.04
CA ILE A 185 -19.97 2.96 1.55
C ILE A 185 -20.89 4.14 1.89
N SER A 186 -22.20 3.89 2.00
CA SER A 186 -23.20 4.87 2.42
C SER A 186 -23.24 5.13 3.93
N LYS A 187 -22.53 4.34 4.76
CA LYS A 187 -22.53 4.50 6.23
C LYS A 187 -21.11 4.58 6.80
N PRO A 188 -20.52 5.79 6.86
CA PRO A 188 -19.22 6.07 7.47
C PRO A 188 -18.99 5.42 8.85
N ASN A 189 -20.03 5.39 9.70
CA ASN A 189 -19.95 4.80 11.04
C ASN A 189 -19.58 3.30 11.05
N ASP A 190 -19.79 2.56 9.95
CA ASP A 190 -19.39 1.15 9.88
C ASP A 190 -17.86 0.97 9.97
N VAL A 191 -17.08 1.99 9.60
CA VAL A 191 -15.61 1.99 9.69
C VAL A 191 -15.13 2.25 11.13
N ARG A 192 -15.99 2.76 12.02
CA ARG A 192 -15.63 3.11 13.40
C ARG A 192 -15.09 1.91 14.18
N LYS A 193 -15.74 0.74 14.06
CA LYS A 193 -15.30 -0.48 14.74
C LYS A 193 -13.90 -0.92 14.28
N LEU A 194 -13.64 -0.88 12.96
CA LEU A 194 -12.30 -1.16 12.41
C LEU A 194 -11.26 -0.19 12.98
N ARG A 195 -11.60 1.10 13.07
CA ARG A 195 -10.71 2.11 13.66
C ARG A 195 -10.41 1.83 15.14
N GLU A 196 -11.43 1.52 15.93
CA GLU A 196 -11.29 1.23 17.37
C GLU A 196 -10.42 -0.01 17.60
N ASP A 197 -10.65 -1.08 16.84
CA ASP A 197 -9.87 -2.30 16.95
C ASP A 197 -8.41 -2.06 16.53
N LEU A 198 -8.16 -1.36 15.43
CA LEU A 198 -6.80 -0.95 15.02
C LEU A 198 -6.10 -0.16 16.14
N MET A 199 -6.80 0.77 16.78
CA MET A 199 -6.26 1.57 17.88
C MET A 199 -5.98 0.76 19.14
N ASN A 200 -6.81 -0.22 19.46
CA ASN A 200 -6.60 -1.11 20.60
C ASN A 200 -5.38 -2.02 20.39
N PHE A 201 -5.19 -2.52 19.17
CA PHE A 201 -4.02 -3.33 18.85
C PHE A 201 -2.71 -2.55 18.89
N LEU A 202 -2.73 -1.26 18.55
CA LEU A 202 -1.57 -0.38 18.71
C LEU A 202 -1.17 -0.14 20.17
N LYS A 203 -2.06 -0.38 21.15
CA LYS A 203 -1.73 -0.26 22.58
C LYS A 203 -1.11 -1.53 23.17
N THR A 204 -1.32 -2.66 22.52
CA THR A 204 -0.88 -4.00 22.97
C THR A 204 0.36 -4.50 22.23
N SER A 205 0.82 -3.76 21.21
CA SER A 205 2.05 -4.03 20.44
C SER A 205 3.17 -3.11 20.90
#